data_AF-A0A9E4JRU8-F1
#
_entry.id   AF-A0A9E4JRU8-F1
#
_cell.length_a   1.000
_cell.length_b   1.000
_cell.length_c   1.000
_cell.angle_alpha   90.00
_cell.angle_beta   90.00
_cell.angle_gamma   90.00
#
_symmetry.space_group_name_H-M   'P 1'
#
loop_
_entity.id
_entity.type
_entity.pdbx_description
1 polymer ?
#
loop_
_entity_poly.entity_id
_entity_poly.type
_entity_poly.pdbx_seq_one_letter_code
_entity_poly.pdbx_strand_id
1 'polypeptide(L)'
;MKFKQSVLAEHMAFLLSIPPESNLAKLLKLCLAAKYEGENLGKDSLEMSRELMKDPSNLPYWIQEVIRSDHKYGKEEVAAFGEMELKNTDEYMKKLWAELESLDC
;
A
#
# COMPACT_ATOMS: atom_id res chain seq x y z
N MET A 1 9.58 -17.33 3.39
CA MET A 1 8.15 -17.72 3.35
C MET A 1 7.96 -18.85 2.34
N LYS A 2 7.32 -19.97 2.68
CA LYS A 2 6.91 -20.97 1.67
C LYS A 2 5.58 -20.51 1.07
N PHE A 3 5.62 -19.93 -0.13
CA PHE A 3 4.41 -19.50 -0.82
C PHE A 3 3.60 -20.73 -1.23
N LYS A 4 2.39 -20.88 -0.67
CA LYS A 4 1.45 -21.93 -1.07
C LYS A 4 0.56 -21.39 -2.18
N GLN A 5 0.20 -22.23 -3.14
CA GLN A 5 -0.73 -21.85 -4.22
C GLN A 5 -2.07 -21.31 -3.68
N SER A 6 -2.55 -21.84 -2.55
CA SER A 6 -3.76 -21.36 -1.88
C SER A 6 -3.65 -19.90 -1.43
N VAL A 7 -2.50 -19.52 -0.86
CA VAL A 7 -2.23 -18.14 -0.44
C VAL A 7 -2.23 -17.22 -1.66
N LEU A 8 -1.65 -17.65 -2.79
CA LEU A 8 -1.71 -16.87 -4.03
C LEU A 8 -3.15 -16.65 -4.49
N ALA A 9 -3.97 -17.71 -4.49
CA ALA A 9 -5.35 -17.65 -4.91
C ALA A 9 -6.19 -16.68 -4.05
N GLU A 10 -5.99 -16.70 -2.74
CA GLU A 10 -6.65 -15.78 -1.79
C GLU A 10 -6.27 -14.31 -2.08
N HIS A 11 -4.98 -14.02 -2.29
CA HIS A 11 -4.53 -12.67 -2.62
C HIS A 11 -5.04 -12.21 -3.98
N MET A 12 -5.09 -13.11 -4.97
CA MET A 12 -5.66 -12.80 -6.29
C MET A 12 -7.16 -12.50 -6.21
N ALA A 13 -7.92 -13.32 -5.47
CA ALA A 13 -9.35 -13.10 -5.28
C ALA A 13 -9.60 -11.74 -4.61
N PHE A 14 -8.82 -11.42 -3.56
CA PHE A 14 -8.85 -10.12 -2.91
C PHE A 14 -8.50 -8.98 -3.86
N LEU A 15 -7.46 -9.10 -4.70
CA LEU A 15 -7.11 -8.05 -5.65
C LEU A 15 -8.20 -7.85 -6.73
N LEU A 16 -8.88 -8.92 -7.15
CA LEU A 16 -9.94 -8.88 -8.16
C LEU A 16 -11.24 -8.26 -7.64
N SER A 17 -11.49 -8.28 -6.33
CA SER A 17 -12.69 -7.65 -5.75
C SER A 17 -12.57 -6.13 -5.60
N ILE A 18 -11.37 -5.57 -5.77
CA ILE A 18 -11.12 -4.15 -5.51
C ILE A 18 -11.46 -3.31 -6.75
N PRO A 19 -12.33 -2.28 -6.63
CA PRO A 19 -12.57 -1.35 -7.73
C PRO A 19 -11.29 -0.60 -8.10
N PRO A 20 -10.91 -0.49 -9.38
CA PRO A 20 -9.62 0.07 -9.80
C PRO A 20 -9.43 1.55 -9.42
N GLU A 21 -10.52 2.29 -9.24
CA GLU A 21 -10.50 3.73 -8.89
C GLU A 21 -10.57 3.98 -7.36
N SER A 22 -10.63 2.91 -6.55
CA SER A 22 -10.74 2.99 -5.09
C SER A 22 -9.46 3.53 -4.44
N ASN A 23 -9.57 4.09 -3.23
CA ASN A 23 -8.39 4.47 -2.44
C ASN A 23 -7.54 3.23 -2.13
N LEU A 24 -8.17 2.09 -1.85
CA LEU A 24 -7.46 0.82 -1.64
C LEU A 24 -6.64 0.41 -2.88
N ALA A 25 -7.19 0.50 -4.08
CA ALA A 25 -6.45 0.22 -5.32
C ALA A 25 -5.24 1.17 -5.48
N LYS A 26 -5.41 2.46 -5.18
CA LYS A 26 -4.34 3.46 -5.27
C LYS A 26 -3.21 3.16 -4.27
N LEU A 27 -3.53 2.80 -3.03
CA LEU A 27 -2.52 2.39 -2.04
C LEU A 27 -1.77 1.13 -2.51
N LEU A 28 -2.49 0.11 -2.98
CA LEU A 28 -1.86 -1.13 -3.46
C LEU A 28 -1.00 -0.90 -4.70
N LYS A 29 -1.41 0.00 -5.61
CA LYS A 29 -0.61 0.41 -6.75
C LYS A 29 0.69 1.08 -6.31
N LEU A 30 0.64 1.92 -5.27
CA LEU A 30 1.86 2.46 -4.67
C LEU A 30 2.76 1.35 -4.12
N CYS A 31 2.21 0.38 -3.37
CA CYS A 31 2.97 -0.74 -2.84
C CYS A 31 3.64 -1.58 -3.94
N LEU A 32 3.00 -1.75 -5.09
CA LEU A 32 3.56 -2.46 -6.24
C LEU A 32 4.62 -1.64 -7.00
N ALA A 33 4.44 -0.32 -7.06
CA ALA A 33 5.39 0.58 -7.69
C ALA A 33 6.65 0.77 -6.84
N ALA A 34 6.49 0.75 -5.51
CA ALA A 34 7.57 0.91 -4.55
C ALA A 34 8.58 -0.22 -4.67
N LYS A 35 9.83 0.15 -4.96
CA LYS A 35 10.96 -0.79 -4.94
C LYS A 35 11.47 -0.96 -3.52
N TYR A 36 10.60 -1.50 -2.66
CA TYR A 36 10.86 -1.50 -1.22
C TYR A 36 12.12 -2.30 -0.84
N GLU A 37 13.17 -1.59 -0.40
CA GLU A 37 14.42 -2.16 0.13
C GLU A 37 14.47 -2.03 1.66
N GLY A 38 13.73 -2.92 2.33
CA GLY A 38 13.58 -2.90 3.79
C GLY A 38 14.88 -3.03 4.60
N GLU A 39 15.93 -3.62 4.03
CA GLU A 39 17.25 -3.74 4.66
C GLU A 39 17.86 -2.36 5.01
N ASN A 40 17.62 -1.35 4.18
CA ASN A 40 18.12 0.02 4.40
C ASN A 40 17.40 0.71 5.58
N LEU A 41 16.23 0.22 5.97
CA LEU A 41 15.40 0.75 7.05
C LEU A 41 15.40 -0.16 8.29
N GLY A 42 16.04 -1.33 8.22
CA GLY A 42 16.01 -2.33 9.28
C GLY A 42 14.62 -2.91 9.55
N LYS A 43 13.71 -2.87 8.57
CA LYS A 43 12.33 -3.36 8.68
C LYS A 43 11.99 -4.23 7.47
N ASP A 44 11.29 -5.34 7.67
CA ASP A 44 10.74 -6.09 6.53
C ASP A 44 9.43 -5.47 6.01
N SER A 45 8.96 -5.91 4.84
CA SER A 45 7.75 -5.35 4.22
C SER A 45 6.48 -5.61 5.03
N LEU A 46 6.45 -6.67 5.85
CA LEU A 46 5.32 -6.98 6.72
C LEU A 46 5.32 -6.07 7.94
N GLU A 47 6.47 -5.80 8.54
CA GLU A 47 6.65 -4.83 9.62
C GLU A 47 6.25 -3.44 9.17
N MET A 48 6.76 -2.98 8.03
CA MET A 48 6.42 -1.69 7.44
C MET A 48 4.91 -1.57 7.19
N SER A 49 4.28 -2.61 6.65
CA SER A 49 2.83 -2.63 6.42
C SER A 49 2.05 -2.58 7.74
N ARG A 50 2.47 -3.33 8.76
CA ARG A 50 1.83 -3.33 10.09
C ARG A 50 1.91 -1.99 10.81
N GLU A 51 2.98 -1.24 10.62
CA GLU A 51 3.12 0.10 11.19
C GLU A 51 2.04 1.05 10.65
N LEU A 52 1.81 1.05 9.33
CA LEU A 52 0.74 1.84 8.72
C LEU A 52 -0.64 1.44 9.25
N MET A 53 -0.90 0.14 9.45
CA MET A 53 -2.18 -0.32 10.00
C MET A 53 -2.39 0.14 11.45
N LYS A 54 -1.30 0.27 12.23
CA LYS A 54 -1.36 0.73 13.64
C LYS A 54 -1.59 2.23 13.75
N ASP A 55 -0.98 3.01 12.86
CA ASP A 55 -1.13 4.45 12.82
C ASP A 55 -1.36 4.96 11.39
N PRO A 56 -2.61 4.89 10.90
CA PRO A 56 -2.99 5.37 9.58
C PRO A 56 -2.72 6.87 9.35
N SER A 57 -2.67 7.67 10.42
CA SER A 57 -2.39 9.11 10.32
C SER A 57 -0.98 9.39 9.81
N ASN A 58 -0.07 8.42 9.98
CA ASN A 58 1.31 8.49 9.55
C ASN A 58 1.51 8.17 8.05
N LEU A 59 0.43 7.97 7.28
CA LEU A 59 0.49 7.62 5.85
C LEU A 59 1.46 8.49 5.03
N PRO A 60 1.49 9.84 5.14
CA PRO A 60 2.42 10.65 4.35
C PRO A 60 3.89 10.32 4.62
N TYR A 61 4.26 10.06 5.87
CA TYR A 61 5.62 9.69 6.25
C TYR A 61 5.94 8.27 5.81
N TRP A 62 4.99 7.36 6.00
CA TRP A 62 5.11 5.97 5.55
C TRP A 62 5.37 5.89 4.04
N ILE A 63 4.64 6.67 3.23
CA ILE A 63 4.85 6.75 1.78
C ILE A 63 6.29 7.18 1.46
N GLN A 64 6.81 8.19 2.16
CA GLN A 64 8.19 8.66 1.94
C GLN A 64 9.22 7.59 2.29
N GLU A 65 9.03 6.86 3.39
CA GLU A 65 9.92 5.77 3.78
C GLU A 65 9.90 4.64 2.76
N VAL A 66 8.72 4.27 2.26
CA VAL A 66 8.55 3.19 1.29
C VAL A 66 9.14 3.55 -0.07
N ILE A 67 8.79 4.72 -0.62
CA ILE A 67 9.29 5.16 -1.93
C ILE A 67 10.81 5.39 -1.89
N ARG A 68 11.35 5.97 -0.81
CA ARG A 68 12.78 6.31 -0.73
C ARG A 68 13.65 5.17 -0.19
N SER A 69 13.08 4.00 0.04
CA SER A 69 13.81 2.89 0.66
C SER A 69 15.02 2.42 -0.18
N ASP A 70 14.98 2.58 -1.51
CA ASP A 70 16.09 2.25 -2.43
C ASP A 70 17.02 3.45 -2.75
N HIS A 71 16.86 4.56 -2.01
CA HIS A 71 17.55 5.84 -2.21
C HIS A 71 17.32 6.52 -3.58
N LYS A 72 16.29 6.11 -4.33
CA LYS A 72 15.93 6.69 -5.63
C LYS A 72 14.47 7.13 -5.62
N TYR A 73 14.10 7.86 -6.66
CA TYR A 73 12.71 8.17 -6.97
C TYR A 73 12.45 7.69 -8.40
N GLY A 74 11.73 6.57 -8.53
CA GLY A 74 11.27 6.02 -9.80
C GLY A 74 10.12 6.84 -10.38
N LYS A 75 9.99 6.82 -11.71
CA LYS A 75 8.87 7.49 -12.39
C LYS A 75 7.54 6.84 -12.01
N GLU A 76 7.54 5.52 -11.87
CA GLU A 76 6.39 4.70 -11.51
C GLU A 76 5.90 5.01 -10.09
N GLU A 77 6.83 5.22 -9.15
CA GLU A 77 6.52 5.55 -7.75
C GLU A 77 5.92 6.95 -7.62
N VAL A 78 6.52 7.93 -8.31
CA VAL A 78 6.00 9.31 -8.33
C VAL A 78 4.62 9.37 -8.98
N ALA A 79 4.41 8.61 -10.07
CA ALA A 79 3.11 8.53 -10.71
C ALA A 79 2.06 7.89 -9.78
N ALA A 80 2.38 6.75 -9.15
CA ALA A 80 1.48 6.08 -8.22
C ALA A 80 1.14 6.96 -7.00
N PHE A 81 2.12 7.67 -6.45
CA PHE A 81 1.89 8.64 -5.38
C PHE A 81 0.97 9.79 -5.83
N GLY A 82 1.19 10.33 -7.03
CA GLY A 82 0.34 11.39 -7.58
C GLY A 82 -1.12 10.98 -7.73
N GLU A 83 -1.39 9.75 -8.16
CA GLU A 83 -2.73 9.20 -8.32
C GLU A 83 -3.51 9.01 -7.00
N MET A 84 -2.80 8.94 -5.86
CA MET A 84 -3.44 8.90 -4.55
C MET A 84 -4.20 10.19 -4.24
N GLU A 85 -3.84 11.31 -4.88
CA GLU A 85 -4.45 12.64 -4.69
C GLU A 85 -4.60 13.00 -3.20
N LEU A 86 -3.57 12.69 -2.40
CA LEU A 86 -3.60 12.76 -0.94
C LEU A 86 -3.66 14.22 -0.46
N LYS A 87 -4.88 14.75 -0.30
CA LYS A 87 -5.16 16.10 0.24
C LYS A 87 -5.43 16.09 1.75
N ASN A 88 -6.06 15.02 2.23
CA ASN A 88 -6.40 14.81 3.63
C ASN A 88 -6.22 13.32 3.96
N THR A 89 -5.27 13.03 4.85
CA THR A 89 -4.94 11.65 5.25
C THR A 89 -6.11 10.95 5.92
N ASP A 90 -6.80 11.62 6.84
CA ASP A 90 -7.89 11.00 7.61
C ASP A 90 -9.07 10.64 6.71
N GLU A 91 -9.42 11.53 5.78
CA GLU A 91 -10.46 11.27 4.79
C GLU A 91 -10.07 10.12 3.86
N TYR A 92 -8.82 10.11 3.40
CA TYR A 92 -8.28 9.07 2.53
C TYR A 92 -8.37 7.69 3.20
N MET A 93 -7.89 7.59 4.45
CA MET A 93 -7.88 6.34 5.21
C MET A 93 -9.29 5.91 5.61
N LYS A 94 -10.18 6.85 5.98
CA LYS A 94 -11.58 6.52 6.27
C LYS A 94 -12.27 5.90 5.06
N LYS A 95 -12.06 6.46 3.86
CA LYS A 95 -12.63 5.91 2.63
C LYS A 95 -12.01 4.55 2.29
N LEU A 96 -10.70 4.39 2.45
CA LEU A 96 -10.02 3.11 2.27
C LEU A 96 -10.60 2.02 3.18
N TRP A 97 -10.87 2.32 4.45
CA TRP A 97 -11.47 1.36 5.38
C TRP A 97 -12.91 1.02 5.00
N ALA A 98 -13.71 2.01 4.62
CA ALA A 98 -15.07 1.76 4.14
C ALA A 98 -15.08 0.89 2.87
N GLU A 99 -14.12 1.11 1.95
CA GLU A 99 -13.92 0.26 0.78
C GLU A 99 -13.58 -1.17 1.19
N LEU A 100 -12.64 -1.35 2.13
CA LEU A 100 -12.26 -2.67 2.65
C LEU A 100 -13.43 -3.41 3.30
N GLU A 101 -14.24 -2.73 4.11
CA GLU A 101 -15.44 -3.29 4.75
C GLU A 101 -16.53 -3.68 3.73
N SER A 102 -16.54 -3.03 2.56
CA SER A 102 -17.48 -3.34 1.47
C SER A 102 -17.05 -4.51 0.58
N LEU A 103 -15.82 -5.01 0.76
CA LEU A 103 -15.35 -6.19 0.05
C LEU A 103 -15.96 -7.42 0.72
N ASP A 104 -16.97 -8.00 0.08
CA ASP A 104 -17.46 -9.34 0.41
C ASP A 104 -16.40 -10.36 -0.03
N CYS A 105 -15.43 -10.64 0.83
CA CYS A 105 -14.36 -11.63 0.63
C CYS A 105 -14.53 -12.83 1.57
#